data_AF-A0A967SJV9-F1
#
_entry.id   AF-A0A967SJV9-F1
#
_cell.length_a   1.000
_cell.length_b   1.000
_cell.length_c   1.000
_cell.angle_alpha   90.00
_cell.angle_beta   90.00
_cell.angle_gamma   90.00
#
_symmetry.space_group_name_H-M   'P 1'
#
loop_
_entity.id
_entity.type
_entity.pdbx_description
1 polymer ?
#
loop_
_entity_poly.entity_id
_entity_poly.type
_entity_poly.pdbx_seq_one_letter_code
_entity_poly.pdbx_strand_id
1 'polypeptide(L)'
;MPKLTNERVRSLLDAAGQRLAVAHPDQMVQALESDDDLVLIETIRLAGQLKLPPVVPGLGRLVTADNPDVRRTAVEALAAIASPGAMKQL
;
A
#
# COMPACT_ATOMS: atom_id res chain seq x y z
N MET A 1 -8.74 -7.47 -17.74
CA MET A 1 -8.64 -6.02 -17.55
C MET A 1 -8.25 -5.35 -18.85
N PRO A 2 -8.94 -4.28 -19.30
CA PRO A 2 -8.53 -3.52 -20.49
C PRO A 2 -7.11 -2.98 -20.30
N LYS A 3 -6.24 -3.18 -21.29
CA LYS A 3 -4.84 -2.76 -21.20
C LYS A 3 -4.74 -1.28 -21.53
N LEU A 4 -4.25 -0.48 -20.57
CA LEU A 4 -3.82 0.89 -20.82
C LEU A 4 -2.52 0.86 -21.62
N THR A 5 -2.64 0.83 -22.95
CA THR A 5 -1.50 0.79 -23.87
C THR A 5 -0.79 2.14 -24.02
N ASN A 6 -1.41 3.22 -23.54
CA ASN A 6 -0.81 4.55 -23.62
C ASN A 6 -0.02 4.87 -22.34
N GLU A 7 1.31 4.86 -22.45
CA GLU A 7 2.25 5.15 -21.37
C GLU A 7 2.01 6.51 -20.69
N ARG A 8 1.60 7.53 -21.45
CA ARG A 8 1.30 8.86 -20.91
C ARG A 8 0.05 8.82 -20.03
N VAL A 9 -0.98 8.10 -20.47
CA VAL A 9 -2.22 7.95 -19.67
C VAL A 9 -1.91 7.18 -18.40
N ARG A 10 -1.13 6.10 -18.49
CA ARG A 10 -0.69 5.32 -17.33
C ARG A 10 0.04 6.20 -16.30
N SER A 11 1.03 6.98 -16.74
CA SER A 11 1.77 7.88 -15.84
C SER A 11 0.89 8.94 -15.19
N LEU A 12 -0.09 9.50 -15.91
CA LEU A 12 -1.03 10.47 -15.34
C LEU A 12 -1.95 9.82 -14.30
N LEU A 13 -2.40 8.60 -14.55
CA LEU A 13 -3.22 7.84 -13.60
C LEU A 13 -2.41 7.48 -12.34
N ASP A 14 -1.18 6.99 -12.50
CA ASP A 14 -0.28 6.70 -11.37
C ASP A 14 -0.09 7.95 -10.50
N ALA A 15 0.19 9.10 -11.13
CA ALA A 15 0.35 10.37 -10.41
C ALA A 15 -0.95 10.83 -9.72
N ALA A 16 -2.11 10.63 -10.34
CA ALA A 16 -3.38 10.96 -9.72
C ALA A 16 -3.67 10.05 -8.52
N GLY A 17 -3.44 8.73 -8.66
CA GLY A 17 -3.60 7.76 -7.59
C GLY A 17 -2.70 8.06 -6.39
N GLN A 18 -1.43 8.38 -6.64
CA GLN A 18 -0.50 8.79 -5.58
C GLN A 18 -0.98 10.05 -4.83
N ARG A 19 -1.46 11.07 -5.55
CA ARG A 19 -1.99 12.30 -4.93
C ARG A 19 -3.23 12.03 -4.09
N LEU A 20 -4.14 11.19 -4.58
CA LEU A 20 -5.34 10.79 -3.84
C LEU A 20 -4.98 10.01 -2.57
N ALA A 21 -4.03 9.09 -2.66
CA ALA A 21 -3.56 8.32 -1.51
C ALA A 21 -2.96 9.21 -0.41
N VAL A 22 -2.18 10.24 -0.78
CA VAL A 22 -1.64 11.22 0.17
C VAL A 22 -2.73 12.11 0.75
N ALA A 23 -3.70 12.54 -0.06
CA ALA A 23 -4.78 13.44 0.36
C ALA A 23 -5.82 12.74 1.26
N HIS A 24 -5.95 11.42 1.17
CA HIS A 24 -6.98 10.64 1.85
C HIS A 24 -6.40 9.41 2.58
N PRO A 25 -5.57 9.61 3.62
CA PRO A 25 -4.94 8.52 4.36
C PRO A 25 -5.95 7.57 5.03
N ASP A 26 -7.11 8.06 5.46
CA ASP A 26 -8.15 7.20 6.06
C ASP A 26 -8.74 6.21 5.04
N GLN A 27 -8.88 6.63 3.78
CA GLN A 27 -9.31 5.74 2.69
C GLN A 27 -8.23 4.70 2.39
N MET A 28 -6.94 5.06 2.52
CA MET A 28 -5.85 4.09 2.40
C MET A 28 -5.89 3.06 3.53
N VAL A 29 -6.20 3.46 4.76
CA VAL A 29 -6.40 2.52 5.88
C VAL A 29 -7.56 1.58 5.59
N GLN A 30 -8.69 2.10 5.10
CA GLN A 30 -9.85 1.28 4.73
C GLN A 30 -9.52 0.30 3.58
N ALA A 31 -8.72 0.71 2.60
CA ALA A 31 -8.31 -0.14 1.49
C ALA A 31 -7.44 -1.34 1.94
N LEU A 32 -6.79 -1.24 3.11
CA LEU A 32 -6.07 -2.38 3.71
C LEU A 32 -7.00 -3.46 4.31
N GLU A 33 -8.31 -3.25 4.28
CA GLU A 33 -9.33 -4.21 4.70
C GLU A 33 -9.97 -4.93 3.50
N SER A 34 -9.41 -4.77 2.30
CA SER A 34 -9.92 -5.43 1.10
C SER A 34 -9.74 -6.96 1.17
N ASP A 35 -10.80 -7.69 0.84
CA ASP A 35 -10.76 -9.15 0.66
C ASP A 35 -10.10 -9.60 -0.66
N ASP A 36 -9.77 -8.65 -1.55
CA ASP A 36 -9.06 -8.95 -2.80
C ASP A 36 -7.55 -8.75 -2.59
N ASP A 37 -6.82 -9.87 -2.54
CA ASP A 37 -5.37 -9.87 -2.33
C ASP A 37 -4.61 -9.00 -3.35
N LEU A 38 -5.07 -8.87 -4.59
CA LEU A 38 -4.40 -8.03 -5.58
C LEU A 38 -4.56 -6.54 -5.25
N VAL A 39 -5.77 -6.14 -4.85
CA VAL A 39 -6.05 -4.77 -4.39
C VAL A 39 -5.26 -4.48 -3.12
N LEU A 40 -5.21 -5.44 -2.20
CA LEU A 40 -4.49 -5.33 -0.94
C LEU A 40 -2.98 -5.17 -1.17
N ILE A 41 -2.36 -6.04 -1.98
CA ILE A 41 -0.93 -5.96 -2.32
C ILE A 41 -0.59 -4.62 -2.96
N GLU A 42 -1.39 -4.14 -3.90
CA GLU A 42 -1.13 -2.87 -4.57
C GLU A 42 -1.28 -1.68 -3.62
N THR A 43 -2.27 -1.73 -2.71
CA THR A 43 -2.47 -0.73 -1.65
C THR A 43 -1.26 -0.68 -0.71
N ILE A 44 -0.77 -1.84 -0.25
CA ILE A 44 0.41 -1.96 0.60
C ILE A 44 1.64 -1.38 -0.12
N ARG A 45 1.85 -1.75 -1.39
CA ARG A 45 2.98 -1.29 -2.21
C ARG A 45 2.97 0.23 -2.34
N LEU A 46 1.81 0.80 -2.66
CA LEU A 46 1.63 2.24 -2.77
C LEU A 46 1.90 2.96 -1.44
N ALA A 47 1.39 2.41 -0.33
CA ALA A 47 1.61 2.96 1.00
C ALA A 47 3.08 2.99 1.40
N GLY A 48 3.83 1.93 1.10
CA GLY A 48 5.28 1.86 1.30
C GLY A 48 6.05 2.87 0.44
N GLN A 49 5.71 2.97 -0.85
CA GLN A 49 6.32 3.94 -1.78
C GLN A 49 6.13 5.39 -1.34
N LEU A 50 4.93 5.72 -0.87
CA LEU A 50 4.55 7.05 -0.40
C LEU A 50 4.98 7.31 1.05
N LYS A 51 5.54 6.30 1.72
CA LYS A 51 5.98 6.32 3.13
C LYS A 51 4.89 6.84 4.08
N LEU A 52 3.63 6.46 3.87
CA LEU A 52 2.48 7.02 4.58
C LEU A 52 2.45 6.56 6.06
N PRO A 53 2.68 7.45 7.05
CA PRO A 53 2.68 7.04 8.45
C PRO A 53 1.32 6.52 8.99
N PRO A 54 0.16 7.09 8.59
CA PRO A 54 -1.14 6.65 9.12
C PRO A 54 -1.48 5.18 8.89
N VAL A 55 -0.92 4.55 7.86
CA VAL A 55 -1.23 3.16 7.51
C VAL A 55 -0.44 2.13 8.29
N VAL A 56 0.60 2.55 9.03
CA VAL A 56 1.55 1.65 9.71
C VAL A 56 0.86 0.61 10.61
N PRO A 57 -0.12 0.95 11.46
CA PRO A 57 -0.82 -0.05 12.26
C PRO A 57 -1.61 -1.06 11.41
N GLY A 58 -2.15 -0.63 10.28
CA GLY A 58 -2.83 -1.51 9.32
C GLY A 58 -1.86 -2.50 8.69
N LEU A 59 -0.72 -2.01 8.22
CA LEU A 59 0.36 -2.83 7.66
C LEU A 59 0.89 -3.85 8.68
N GLY A 60 1.00 -3.48 9.96
CA GLY A 60 1.44 -4.39 11.02
C GLY A 60 0.56 -5.62 11.17
N ARG A 61 -0.77 -5.49 11.03
CA ARG A 61 -1.70 -6.64 11.06
C ARG A 61 -1.45 -7.62 9.90
N LEU A 62 -0.98 -7.11 8.76
CA LEU A 62 -0.79 -7.88 7.54
C LEU A 62 0.53 -8.66 7.51
N VAL A 63 1.46 -8.42 8.44
CA VAL A 63 2.70 -9.20 8.57
C VAL A 63 2.42 -10.68 8.90
N THR A 64 1.25 -10.97 9.48
CA THR A 64 0.77 -12.32 9.81
C THR A 64 -0.41 -12.77 8.93
N ALA A 65 -0.68 -12.12 7.79
CA ALA A 65 -1.76 -12.50 6.88
C ALA A 65 -1.60 -13.95 6.35
N ASP A 66 -2.69 -14.62 5.97
CA ASP A 66 -2.58 -16.00 5.45
C ASP A 66 -1.87 -16.05 4.10
N ASN A 67 -2.11 -15.06 3.24
CA ASN A 67 -1.45 -14.97 1.94
C ASN A 67 0.05 -14.58 2.09
N PRO A 68 0.99 -15.42 1.63
CA PRO A 68 2.42 -15.15 1.77
C PRO A 68 2.91 -13.93 0.97
N ASP A 69 2.29 -13.60 -0.15
CA ASP A 69 2.63 -12.40 -0.93
C ASP A 69 2.19 -11.14 -0.17
N VAL A 70 0.99 -11.13 0.40
CA VAL A 70 0.50 -10.03 1.26
C VAL A 70 1.46 -9.80 2.44
N ARG A 71 1.84 -10.87 3.16
CA ARG A 71 2.81 -10.77 4.26
C ARG A 71 4.14 -10.18 3.83
N ARG A 72 4.72 -10.70 2.75
CA ARG A 72 6.01 -10.23 2.24
C ARG A 72 5.93 -8.75 1.90
N THR A 73 4.92 -8.35 1.15
CA THR A 73 4.74 -6.95 0.73
C THR A 73 4.48 -6.02 1.93
N ALA A 74 3.78 -6.49 2.98
CA ALA A 74 3.58 -5.72 4.21
C ALA A 74 4.91 -5.45 4.94
N VAL A 75 5.76 -6.47 5.07
CA VAL A 75 7.11 -6.33 5.65
C VAL A 75 7.97 -5.36 4.82
N GLU A 76 7.97 -5.51 3.49
CA GLU A 76 8.69 -4.62 2.57
C GLU A 76 8.22 -3.16 2.70
N ALA A 77 6.91 -2.93 2.79
CA ALA A 77 6.35 -1.59 2.95
C ALA A 77 6.70 -0.96 4.30
N LEU A 78 6.62 -1.72 5.40
CA LEU A 78 7.05 -1.27 6.73
C LEU A 78 8.55 -0.91 6.75
N ALA A 79 9.38 -1.75 6.14
CA ALA A 79 10.81 -1.47 5.98
C ALA A 79 11.07 -0.22 5.13
N ALA A 80 10.29 0.01 4.06
CA ALA A 80 10.40 1.21 3.22
C ALA A 80 9.96 2.49 3.96
N ILE A 81 8.96 2.40 4.84
CA ILE A 81 8.51 3.51 5.70
C ILE A 81 9.60 3.86 6.72
N ALA A 82 10.26 2.86 7.31
CA ALA A 82 11.42 3.01 8.21
C ALA A 82 11.23 3.99 9.39
N SER A 83 9.98 4.21 9.81
CA SER A 83 9.68 5.03 11.01
C SER A 83 9.82 4.19 12.29
N PRO A 84 10.03 4.81 13.46
CA PRO A 84 10.05 4.07 14.72
C PRO A 84 8.77 3.26 14.97
N GLY A 85 7.62 3.77 14.49
CA GLY A 85 6.35 3.04 14.55
C GLY A 85 6.34 1.81 13.64
N ALA A 86 6.88 1.92 12.43
CA ALA A 86 6.96 0.83 11.47
C ALA A 86 7.93 -0.27 11.93
N MET A 87 9.09 0.10 12.47
CA MET A 87 10.07 -0.87 12.97
C MET A 87 9.55 -1.70 14.17
N LYS A 88 8.56 -1.19 14.91
CA LYS A 88 7.90 -1.94 15.99
C LYS A 88 6.88 -2.98 15.49
N GLN A 89 6.49 -2.91 14.22
CA GLN A 89 5.55 -3.85 13.60
C GLN A 89 6.26 -5.07 12.98
N LEU A 90 7.59 -5.02 12.83
CA LEU A 90 8.43 -6.11 12.35
C LEU A 90 8.92 -6.96 13.53
#